data_AF-A0A529XYG7-F1
#
_entry.id   AF-A0A529XYG7-F1
#
_cell.length_a   1.000
_cell.length_b   1.000
_cell.length_c   1.000
_cell.angle_alpha   90.00
_cell.angle_beta   90.00
_cell.angle_gamma   90.00
#
_symmetry.space_group_name_H-M   'P 1'
#
loop_
_entity.id
_entity.type
_entity.pdbx_description
1 polymer ?
#
loop_
_entity_poly.entity_id
_entity_poly.type
_entity_poly.pdbx_seq_one_letter_code
_entity_poly.pdbx_strand_id
1 'polypeptide(L)'
;MDDLQYGTRNKRGDWAPNEPAGTAPLFVFPPRPLAVLKWLPHYFLPYNLLFALTAVVWWRYALPDVETMKTLAVGWILRLFIVNCAVLLIFFGAFELR
;
A
#
# COMPACT_ATOMS: atom_id res chain seq x y z
N MET A 1 -0.16 8.44 20.81
CA MET A 1 -0.93 9.37 19.95
C MET A 1 -2.25 9.58 20.67
N ASP A 2 -2.62 10.82 20.99
CA ASP A 2 -3.88 11.11 21.69
C ASP A 2 -5.03 11.08 20.67
N ASP A 3 -5.88 10.06 20.77
CA ASP A 3 -6.98 9.82 19.85
C ASP A 3 -8.16 10.79 20.06
N LEU A 4 -8.22 11.47 21.22
CA LEU A 4 -9.22 12.50 21.51
C LEU A 4 -8.99 13.78 20.71
N GLN A 5 -7.83 13.96 20.08
CA GLN A 5 -7.60 15.06 19.13
C GLN A 5 -8.37 14.88 17.81
N TYR A 6 -8.77 13.65 17.48
CA TYR A 6 -9.37 13.30 16.19
C TYR A 6 -10.80 12.75 16.31
N GLY A 7 -11.32 12.63 17.54
CA GLY A 7 -12.63 12.07 17.81
C GLY A 7 -13.04 12.23 19.26
N THR A 8 -14.22 11.72 19.59
CA THR A 8 -14.74 11.70 20.95
C THR A 8 -15.00 10.27 21.39
N ARG A 9 -14.88 10.03 22.70
CA ARG A 9 -15.26 8.75 23.31
C ARG A 9 -16.58 8.91 24.05
N ASN A 10 -17.47 7.94 23.87
CA ASN A 10 -18.70 7.89 24.66
C ASN A 10 -18.42 7.36 26.08
N LYS A 11 -19.44 7.38 26.95
CA LYS A 11 -19.33 6.88 28.33
C LYS A 11 -19.00 5.38 28.45
N ARG A 12 -19.17 4.60 27.38
CA ARG A 12 -18.83 3.17 27.30
C ARG A 12 -17.39 2.94 26.80
N GLY A 13 -16.71 4.00 26.39
CA GLY A 13 -15.37 3.95 25.84
C GLY A 13 -15.30 3.78 24.31
N ASP A 14 -16.43 3.71 23.60
CA ASP A 14 -16.42 3.63 22.14
C ASP A 14 -15.96 4.96 21.54
N TRP A 15 -15.03 4.90 20.59
CA TRP A 15 -14.48 6.08 19.90
C TRP A 15 -15.22 6.34 18.59
N ALA A 16 -15.53 7.61 18.31
CA ALA A 16 -16.07 8.07 17.04
C ALA A 16 -15.26 9.26 16.50
N PRO A 17 -14.93 9.29 15.19
CA PRO A 17 -14.20 10.40 14.59
C PRO A 17 -15.04 11.68 14.58
N ASN A 18 -14.37 12.83 14.58
CA ASN A 18 -15.04 14.13 14.48
C ASN A 18 -15.73 14.33 13.12
N GLU A 19 -15.12 13.79 12.06
CA GLU A 19 -15.64 13.87 10.70
C GLU A 19 -15.48 12.51 10.00
N PRO A 20 -16.41 12.14 9.10
CA PRO A 20 -16.25 10.95 8.28
C PRO A 20 -15.05 11.10 7.33
N ALA A 21 -14.45 9.97 6.95
CA ALA A 21 -13.36 9.97 5.97
C ALA A 21 -13.83 10.60 4.65
N GLY A 22 -13.18 11.68 4.24
CA GLY A 22 -13.45 12.35 2.96
C GLY A 22 -12.98 11.53 1.75
N THR A 23 -13.52 11.87 0.58
CA THR A 23 -13.05 11.30 -0.69
C THR A 23 -11.80 12.02 -1.20
N ALA A 24 -11.01 11.33 -2.03
CA ALA A 24 -9.89 11.98 -2.73
C ALA A 24 -10.42 13.12 -3.61
N PRO A 25 -9.66 14.22 -3.78
CA PRO A 25 -10.10 15.39 -4.56
C PRO A 25 -10.38 15.07 -6.05
N LEU A 26 -9.90 13.92 -6.54
CA LEU A 26 -10.22 13.36 -7.85
C LEU A 26 -11.72 13.06 -8.03
N PHE A 27 -12.43 12.73 -6.95
CA PHE A 27 -13.83 12.31 -6.97
C PHE A 27 -14.80 13.44 -6.62
N VAL A 28 -14.32 14.69 -6.55
CA VAL A 28 -15.14 15.85 -6.19
C VAL A 28 -15.63 16.55 -7.46
N PHE A 29 -16.93 16.85 -7.51
CA PHE A 29 -17.54 17.69 -8.53
C PHE A 29 -18.03 19.02 -7.92
N PRO A 30 -17.76 20.18 -8.56
CA PRO A 30 -16.97 20.36 -9.79
C PRO A 30 -15.47 20.06 -9.58
N PRO A 31 -14.73 19.64 -10.63
CA PRO A 31 -13.31 19.31 -10.52
C PRO A 31 -12.47 20.48 -10.02
N ARG A 32 -11.48 20.20 -9.14
CA ARG A 32 -10.61 21.22 -8.54
C ARG A 32 -9.13 20.91 -8.82
N PRO A 33 -8.57 21.32 -9.97
CA PRO A 33 -7.22 20.94 -10.39
C PRO A 33 -6.12 21.29 -9.37
N LEU A 34 -6.18 22.47 -8.77
CA LEU A 34 -5.23 22.90 -7.75
C LEU A 34 -5.26 22.03 -6.50
N ALA A 35 -6.43 21.51 -6.12
CA ALA A 35 -6.55 20.60 -4.98
C ALA A 35 -5.93 19.23 -5.29
N VAL A 36 -6.12 18.73 -6.51
CA VAL A 36 -5.48 17.48 -6.98
C VAL A 36 -3.95 17.61 -7.00
N LEU A 37 -3.42 18.73 -7.52
CA LEU A 37 -1.97 18.98 -7.54
C LEU A 37 -1.36 19.02 -6.13
N LYS A 38 -2.04 19.66 -5.18
CA LYS A 38 -1.59 19.69 -3.77
C LYS A 38 -1.70 18.33 -3.08
N TRP A 39 -2.62 17.49 -3.53
CA TRP A 39 -2.83 16.15 -2.99
C TRP A 39 -1.84 15.12 -3.54
N LEU A 40 -1.34 15.28 -4.77
CA LEU A 40 -0.43 14.33 -5.42
C LEU A 40 0.79 13.92 -4.57
N PRO A 41 1.54 14.84 -3.93
CA PRO A 41 2.66 14.45 -3.07
C PRO A 41 2.24 13.55 -1.91
N HIS A 42 1.09 13.83 -1.28
CA HIS A 42 0.54 13.06 -0.17
C HIS A 42 -0.01 11.70 -0.62
N TYR A 43 -0.51 11.64 -1.85
CA TYR A 43 -0.89 10.37 -2.47
C TYR A 43 0.33 9.53 -2.78
N PHE A 44 1.40 10.12 -3.33
CA PHE A 44 2.54 9.36 -3.84
C PHE A 44 3.51 8.96 -2.72
N LEU A 45 3.66 9.76 -1.67
CA LEU A 45 4.65 9.54 -0.62
C LEU A 45 4.01 9.18 0.73
N PRO A 46 4.71 8.38 1.57
CA PRO A 46 5.93 7.61 1.23
C PRO A 46 5.60 6.23 0.62
N TYR A 47 4.43 5.68 0.95
CA TYR A 47 4.12 4.26 0.72
C TYR A 47 3.90 3.91 -0.74
N ASN A 48 3.22 4.75 -1.53
CA ASN A 48 2.98 4.44 -2.94
C ASN A 48 4.28 4.44 -3.75
N LEU A 49 5.20 5.37 -3.48
CA LEU A 49 6.54 5.35 -4.05
C LEU A 49 7.31 4.10 -3.60
N LEU A 50 7.26 3.75 -2.31
CA LEU A 50 7.89 2.53 -1.82
C LEU A 50 7.38 1.29 -2.57
N PHE A 51 6.06 1.16 -2.73
CA PHE A 51 5.46 0.04 -3.47
C PHE A 51 5.83 0.06 -4.95
N ALA A 52 5.82 1.22 -5.60
CA ALA A 52 6.24 1.36 -6.99
C ALA A 52 7.71 0.92 -7.19
N LEU A 53 8.61 1.34 -6.29
CA LEU A 53 10.00 0.91 -6.31
C LEU A 53 10.13 -0.60 -6.09
N THR A 54 9.38 -1.18 -5.15
CA THR A 54 9.38 -2.64 -4.95
C THR A 54 8.88 -3.38 -6.18
N ALA A 55 7.89 -2.85 -6.90
CA ALA A 55 7.39 -3.46 -8.13
C ALA A 55 8.46 -3.47 -9.23
N VAL A 56 9.22 -2.37 -9.39
CA VAL A 56 10.35 -2.31 -10.33
C VAL A 56 11.45 -3.31 -9.96
N VAL A 57 11.79 -3.40 -8.67
CA VAL A 57 12.76 -4.39 -8.16
C VAL A 57 12.27 -5.82 -8.45
N TRP A 58 11.00 -6.11 -8.21
CA TRP A 58 10.43 -7.43 -8.45
C TRP A 58 10.44 -7.80 -9.93
N TRP A 59 10.01 -6.88 -10.78
CA TRP A 59 10.02 -7.05 -12.22
C TRP A 59 11.44 -7.31 -12.75
N ARG A 60 12.45 -6.60 -12.22
CA ARG A 60 13.82 -6.71 -12.71
C ARG A 60 14.56 -7.96 -12.22
N TYR A 61 14.29 -8.42 -11.00
CA TYR A 61 15.11 -9.44 -10.32
C TYR A 61 14.37 -10.73 -9.95
N ALA A 62 13.07 -10.66 -9.62
CA ALA A 62 12.31 -11.83 -9.19
C ALA A 62 11.62 -12.52 -10.37
N LEU A 63 11.09 -11.75 -11.32
CA LEU A 63 10.42 -12.30 -12.49
C LEU A 63 11.43 -12.92 -13.47
N PRO A 64 11.17 -14.13 -14.00
CA PRO A 64 11.96 -14.70 -15.09
C PRO A 64 11.64 -14.00 -16.42
N ASP A 65 12.44 -14.27 -17.45
CA ASP A 65 12.21 -13.72 -18.79
C ASP A 65 10.84 -14.13 -19.36
N VAL A 66 10.29 -13.25 -20.20
CA VAL A 66 8.98 -13.44 -20.83
C VAL A 66 8.92 -14.77 -21.60
N GLU A 67 10.00 -15.16 -22.29
CA GLU A 67 10.07 -16.44 -23.00
C GLU A 67 9.86 -17.65 -22.07
N THR A 68 10.34 -17.56 -20.83
CA THR A 68 10.12 -18.61 -19.83
C THR A 68 8.68 -18.59 -19.31
N MET A 69 8.10 -17.40 -19.10
CA MET A 69 6.73 -17.25 -18.61
C MET A 69 5.64 -17.56 -19.64
N LYS A 70 5.97 -17.57 -20.94
CA LYS A 70 5.04 -17.98 -22.01
C LYS A 70 4.57 -19.42 -21.84
N THR A 71 5.37 -20.28 -21.21
CA THR A 71 5.00 -21.67 -20.92
C THR A 71 4.82 -21.85 -19.42
N LEU A 72 3.71 -22.50 -19.04
CA LEU A 72 3.46 -22.81 -17.63
C LEU A 72 4.38 -23.94 -17.21
N ALA A 73 5.31 -23.65 -16.30
CA ALA A 73 6.21 -24.63 -15.72
C ALA A 73 6.27 -24.45 -14.20
N VAL A 74 6.13 -25.56 -13.48
CA VAL A 74 6.09 -25.57 -12.02
C VAL A 74 7.35 -24.95 -11.40
N GLY A 75 8.51 -25.12 -12.03
CA GLY A 75 9.79 -24.63 -11.50
C GLY A 75 9.82 -23.12 -11.25
N TRP A 76 9.47 -22.30 -12.25
CA TRP A 76 9.50 -20.85 -12.08
C TRP A 76 8.33 -20.34 -11.24
N ILE A 77 7.16 -20.98 -11.34
CA ILE A 77 5.99 -20.64 -10.53
C ILE A 77 6.28 -20.86 -9.05
N LEU A 78 6.81 -22.04 -8.70
CA LEU A 78 7.13 -22.39 -7.33
C LEU A 78 8.27 -21.54 -6.77
N ARG A 79 9.30 -21.26 -7.57
CA ARG A 79 10.36 -20.31 -7.19
C ARG A 79 9.79 -18.95 -6.85
N LEU A 80 8.95 -18.38 -7.72
CA LEU A 80 8.34 -17.08 -7.50
C LEU A 80 7.45 -17.08 -6.25
N PHE A 81 6.67 -18.14 -6.04
CA PHE A 81 5.85 -18.32 -4.85
C PHE A 81 6.69 -18.34 -3.57
N ILE A 82 7.75 -19.14 -3.52
CA ILE A 82 8.64 -19.23 -2.35
C ILE A 82 9.30 -17.87 -2.05
N VAL A 83 9.79 -17.18 -3.08
CA VAL A 83 10.42 -15.86 -2.91
C VAL A 83 9.42 -14.84 -2.38
N ASN A 84 8.19 -14.82 -2.90
CA ASN A 84 7.12 -13.96 -2.40
C ASN A 84 6.81 -14.26 -0.93
N CYS A 85 6.63 -15.54 -0.57
CA CYS A 85 6.37 -15.95 0.81
C CYS A 85 7.51 -15.53 1.76
N ALA A 86 8.77 -15.72 1.36
CA ALA A 86 9.92 -15.33 2.16
C ALA A 86 9.97 -13.81 2.39
N VAL A 87 9.74 -13.01 1.35
CA VAL A 87 9.76 -11.54 1.50
C VAL A 87 8.58 -11.03 2.30
N LEU A 88 7.38 -11.59 2.14
CA LEU A 88 6.24 -11.24 2.98
C LEU A 88 6.50 -11.60 4.44
N LEU A 89 7.05 -12.78 4.71
CA LEU A 89 7.41 -13.20 6.05
C LEU A 89 8.43 -12.26 6.69
N ILE A 90 9.48 -11.88 5.95
CA ILE A 90 10.51 -10.96 6.46
C ILE A 90 9.92 -9.57 6.69
N PHE A 91 9.20 -9.03 5.70
CA PHE A 91 8.68 -7.67 5.75
C PHE A 91 7.64 -7.52 6.85
N PHE A 92 6.60 -8.35 6.86
CA PHE A 92 5.55 -8.27 7.88
C PHE A 92 6.00 -8.83 9.23
N GLY A 93 6.81 -9.89 9.26
CA GLY A 93 7.34 -10.43 10.50
C GLY A 93 8.22 -9.43 11.26
N ALA A 94 8.94 -8.55 10.56
CA ALA A 94 9.71 -7.48 11.20
C ALA A 94 8.82 -6.48 11.98
N PHE A 95 7.55 -6.28 11.59
CA PHE A 95 6.62 -5.41 12.32
C PHE A 95 6.02 -6.09 13.55
N GLU A 96 5.91 -7.42 13.54
CA GLU A 96 5.35 -8.24 14.62
C GLU A 96 6.39 -8.62 15.70
N LEU A 97 7.70 -8.52 15.41
CA LEU A 97 8.78 -8.79 16.37
C LEU A 97 8.95 -7.69 17.45
N ARG A 98 7.86 -7.02 17.83
CA ARG A 98 7.83 -5.95 18.85
C ARG A 98 7.48 -6.48 20.23
#